data_AF-A0A6B2VFA6-F1
#
_entry.id   AF-A0A6B2VFA6-F1
#
_cell.length_a   1.000
_cell.length_b   1.000
_cell.length_c   1.000
_cell.angle_alpha   90.00
_cell.angle_beta   90.00
_cell.angle_gamma   90.00
#
_symmetry.space_group_name_H-M   'P 1'
#
loop_
_entity.id
_entity.type
_entity.pdbx_description
1 polymer ?
#
loop_
_entity_poly.entity_id
_entity_poly.type
_entity_poly.pdbx_seq_one_letter_code
_entity_poly.pdbx_strand_id
1 'polypeptide(L)'
;MENWRIQQKVREVLAVTREVEKWRTDYDPGTDEWFTLCNLADLAEQLVFSLPNEMLPEEESHDPSGQEHASVDDLVKALGLDW
;
A
#
# COMPACT_ATOMS: atom_id res chain seq x y z
N MET A 1 -16.99 2.43 16.80
CA MET A 1 -15.91 2.27 17.81
C MET A 1 -14.94 1.15 17.37
N GLU A 2 -14.59 1.09 16.08
CA GLU A 2 -13.98 -0.10 15.44
C GLU A 2 -12.73 0.25 14.62
N ASN A 3 -12.64 1.52 14.21
CA ASN A 3 -11.59 2.04 13.33
C ASN A 3 -10.18 1.98 13.95
N TRP A 4 -10.04 2.34 15.23
CA TRP A 4 -8.75 2.30 15.93
C TRP A 4 -8.12 0.89 15.93
N ARG A 5 -8.93 -0.18 15.95
CA ARG A 5 -8.42 -1.57 15.88
C ARG A 5 -7.89 -1.89 14.50
N ILE A 6 -8.59 -1.44 13.46
CA ILE A 6 -8.16 -1.62 12.06
C ILE A 6 -6.86 -0.87 11.83
N GLN A 7 -6.77 0.39 12.27
CA GLN A 7 -5.55 1.19 12.18
C GLN A 7 -4.36 0.54 12.91
N GLN A 8 -4.58 -0.09 14.08
CA GLN A 8 -3.50 -0.85 14.74
C GLN A 8 -3.05 -2.05 13.89
N LYS A 9 -3.99 -2.79 13.29
CA LYS A 9 -3.66 -3.91 12.40
C LYS A 9 -2.93 -3.46 11.14
N VAL A 10 -3.32 -2.31 10.57
CA VAL A 10 -2.61 -1.70 9.44
C VAL A 10 -1.15 -1.40 9.82
N ARG A 11 -0.90 -0.77 10.98
CA ARG A 11 0.47 -0.50 11.46
C ARG A 11 1.29 -1.78 11.61
N GLU A 12 0.70 -2.83 12.18
CA GLU A 12 1.37 -4.13 12.33
C GLU A 12 1.74 -4.73 10.97
N VAL A 13 0.83 -4.71 10.00
CA VAL A 13 1.09 -5.23 8.64
C VAL A 13 2.18 -4.42 7.95
N LEU A 14 2.07 -3.09 7.93
CA LEU A 14 3.04 -2.22 7.26
C LEU A 14 4.44 -2.30 7.89
N ALA A 15 4.52 -2.52 9.21
CA ALA A 15 5.81 -2.74 9.86
C ALA A 15 6.52 -3.99 9.29
N VAL A 16 5.78 -5.07 9.07
CA VAL A 16 6.32 -6.32 8.51
C VAL A 16 6.66 -6.15 7.02
N THR A 17 5.79 -5.53 6.22
CA THR A 17 6.08 -5.35 4.78
C THR A 17 7.30 -4.46 4.55
N ARG A 18 7.47 -3.39 5.34
CA ARG A 18 8.66 -2.53 5.31
C ARG A 18 9.93 -3.25 5.76
N GLU A 19 9.83 -4.17 6.71
CA GLU A 19 10.97 -5.00 7.12
C GLU A 19 11.40 -5.93 5.98
N VAL A 20 10.45 -6.57 5.29
CA VAL A 20 10.72 -7.41 4.12
C VAL A 20 11.33 -6.59 2.98
N GLU A 21 10.82 -5.39 2.70
CA GLU A 21 11.37 -4.50 1.66
C GLU A 21 12.82 -4.08 1.97
N LYS A 22 13.12 -3.81 3.25
CA LYS A 22 14.49 -3.57 3.67
C LYS A 22 15.37 -4.79 3.42
N TRP A 23 14.89 -5.99 3.76
CA TRP A 23 15.64 -7.22 3.49
C TRP A 23 15.88 -7.42 1.99
N ARG A 24 14.92 -7.12 1.11
CA ARG A 24 15.10 -7.18 -0.35
C ARG A 24 16.24 -6.31 -0.85
N THR A 25 16.43 -5.15 -0.24
CA THR A 25 17.54 -4.25 -0.58
C THR A 25 18.89 -4.79 -0.10
N ASP A 26 18.91 -5.43 1.07
CA ASP A 26 20.13 -5.87 1.74
C ASP A 26 20.57 -7.31 1.35
N TYR A 27 19.62 -8.16 0.94
CA TYR A 27 19.82 -9.60 0.75
C TYR A 27 18.76 -10.22 -0.18
N ASP A 28 19.21 -10.97 -1.18
CA ASP A 28 18.34 -11.80 -2.04
C ASP A 28 18.96 -13.20 -2.21
N PRO A 29 18.41 -14.24 -1.56
CA PRO A 29 18.87 -15.61 -1.68
C PRO A 29 18.39 -16.31 -2.97
N GLY A 30 17.46 -15.71 -3.72
CA GLY A 30 16.93 -16.28 -4.96
C GLY A 30 16.18 -17.61 -4.83
N THR A 31 15.60 -17.91 -3.67
CA THR A 31 14.84 -19.15 -3.43
C THR A 31 13.34 -18.95 -3.62
N ASP A 32 12.61 -20.05 -3.86
CA ASP A 32 11.15 -20.02 -4.01
C ASP A 32 10.44 -19.50 -2.75
N GLU A 33 10.94 -19.87 -1.57
CA GLU A 33 10.41 -19.36 -0.29
C GLU A 33 10.62 -17.86 -0.15
N TRP A 34 11.76 -17.36 -0.63
CA TRP A 34 12.05 -15.93 -0.62
C TRP A 34 11.13 -15.15 -1.54
N PHE A 35 10.94 -15.62 -2.78
CA PHE A 35 9.98 -15.01 -3.70
C PHE A 35 8.56 -15.07 -3.15
N THR A 36 8.19 -16.17 -2.49
CA THR A 36 6.88 -16.29 -1.82
C THR A 36 6.72 -15.25 -0.72
N LEU A 37 7.74 -15.05 0.13
CA LEU A 37 7.73 -14.03 1.17
C LEU A 37 7.56 -12.62 0.59
N CYS A 38 8.33 -12.28 -0.45
CA CYS A 38 8.23 -10.99 -1.12
C CYS A 38 6.82 -10.76 -1.69
N ASN A 39 6.28 -11.74 -2.41
CA ASN A 39 4.93 -11.64 -2.99
C ASN A 39 3.85 -11.48 -1.92
N LEU A 40 3.97 -12.17 -0.78
CA LEU A 40 3.04 -12.02 0.33
C LEU A 40 3.12 -10.63 0.97
N ALA A 41 4.33 -10.06 1.10
CA ALA A 41 4.51 -8.71 1.59
C ALA A 41 3.87 -7.68 0.64
N ASP A 42 4.12 -7.80 -0.67
CA ASP A 42 3.56 -6.91 -1.70
C ASP A 42 2.03 -6.97 -1.70
N LEU A 43 1.44 -8.17 -1.60
CA LEU A 43 -0.02 -8.35 -1.53
C LEU A 43 -0.63 -7.80 -0.24
N ALA A 44 0.05 -7.97 0.91
CA ALA A 44 -0.42 -7.46 2.18
C ALA A 44 -0.44 -5.92 2.20
N GLU A 45 0.58 -5.29 1.60
CA GLU A 45 0.64 -3.84 1.45
C GLU A 45 -0.49 -3.31 0.54
N GLN A 46 -0.72 -3.97 -0.61
CA GLN A 46 -1.83 -3.62 -1.50
C GLN A 46 -3.19 -3.74 -0.81
N LEU A 47 -3.38 -4.78 0.00
CA LEU A 47 -4.61 -4.96 0.78
C LEU A 47 -4.81 -3.82 1.78
N VAL A 48 -3.75 -3.39 2.47
CA VAL A 48 -3.80 -2.24 3.38
C VAL A 48 -4.27 -0.99 2.64
N PHE A 49 -3.65 -0.65 1.51
CA PHE A 49 -4.00 0.55 0.76
C PHE A 49 -5.30 0.45 -0.05
N SER A 50 -5.93 -0.72 -0.08
CA SER A 50 -7.31 -0.88 -0.60
C SER A 50 -8.39 -0.47 0.40
N LEU A 51 -8.02 -0.26 1.68
CA LEU A 51 -8.95 0.21 2.70
C LEU A 51 -9.37 1.67 2.44
N PRO A 52 -10.59 2.07 2.87
CA PRO A 52 -10.97 3.48 2.88
C PRO A 52 -9.95 4.32 3.67
N ASN A 53 -9.69 5.55 3.22
CA ASN A 53 -8.67 6.42 3.81
C ASN A 53 -8.93 6.69 5.31
N GLU A 54 -10.20 6.76 5.71
CA GLU A 54 -10.59 6.95 7.10
C GLU A 54 -10.17 5.76 7.98
N MET A 55 -9.96 4.58 7.39
CA MET A 55 -9.52 3.37 8.09
C MET A 55 -8.00 3.22 8.18
N LEU A 56 -7.26 4.08 7.47
CA LEU A 56 -5.80 4.11 7.55
C LEU A 56 -5.34 4.87 8.81
N PRO A 57 -4.17 4.52 9.36
CA PRO A 57 -3.46 5.36 10.32
C PRO A 57 -3.24 6.77 9.77
N GLU A 58 -3.25 7.79 10.62
CA GLU A 58 -3.04 9.20 10.19
C GLU A 58 -1.72 9.40 9.44
N GLU A 59 -0.68 8.66 9.82
CA GLU A 59 0.63 8.72 9.16
C GLU A 59 0.67 8.10 7.75
N GLU A 60 -0.32 7.26 7.41
CA GLU A 60 -0.45 6.59 6.10
C GLU A 60 -1.63 7.14 5.29
N SER A 61 -2.57 7.80 5.96
CA SER A 61 -3.71 8.43 5.31
C SER A 61 -3.21 9.55 4.41
N HIS A 62 -3.63 9.53 3.15
CA HIS A 62 -3.27 10.56 2.19
C HIS A 62 -4.55 11.24 1.70
N ASP A 63 -4.64 12.56 1.86
CA ASP A 63 -5.67 13.34 1.20
C ASP A 63 -5.08 13.82 -0.13
N PRO A 64 -5.56 13.29 -1.28
CA PRO A 64 -5.00 13.63 -2.57
C PRO A 64 -5.02 15.15 -2.75
N SER A 65 -3.85 15.72 -3.01
CA SER A 65 -3.75 17.15 -3.26
C SER A 65 -4.53 17.52 -4.53
N GLY A 66 -4.92 18.79 -4.68
CA GLY A 66 -5.58 19.26 -5.90
C GLY A 66 -4.76 19.02 -7.18
N GLN A 67 -3.44 18.87 -7.08
CA GLN A 67 -2.57 18.50 -8.20
C GLN A 67 -2.66 17.01 -8.57
N GLU A 68 -2.87 16.12 -7.60
CA GLU A 68 -3.02 14.69 -7.86
C GLU A 68 -4.35 14.40 -8.55
N HIS A 69 -5.42 15.11 -8.18
CA HIS A 69 -6.70 15.02 -8.90
C HIS A 69 -6.56 15.38 -10.39
N ALA A 70 -5.84 16.47 -10.70
CA ALA A 70 -5.58 16.84 -12.09
C ALA A 70 -4.79 15.76 -12.84
N SER A 71 -3.84 15.09 -12.18
CA SER A 71 -3.07 14.00 -12.79
C SER A 71 -3.91 12.73 -13.02
N VAL A 72 -4.89 12.45 -12.16
CA VAL A 72 -5.84 11.35 -12.33
C VAL A 72 -6.79 11.64 -13.49
N ASP A 73 -7.32 12.86 -13.59
CA ASP A 73 -8.18 13.28 -14.71
C ASP A 73 -7.43 13.17 -16.05
N ASP A 74 -6.16 13.60 -16.08
CA ASP A 74 -5.31 13.46 -17.25
C ASP A 74 -5.07 11.98 -17.62
N LEU A 75 -4.90 11.10 -16.62
CA LEU A 75 -4.78 9.65 -16.82
C LEU A 75 -6.08 9.01 -17.33
N VAL A 76 -7.22 9.34 -16.72
CA VAL A 76 -8.56 8.86 -17.13
C VAL A 76 -8.83 9.26 -18.57
N LYS A 77 -8.50 10.50 -18.94
CA LYS A 77 -8.60 11.00 -20.31
C LYS A 77 -7.64 10.30 -21.26
N ALA A 78 -6.39 10.08 -20.86
CA ALA A 78 -5.40 9.37 -21.67
C ALA A 78 -5.78 7.89 -21.91
N LEU A 79 -6.46 7.27 -20.95
CA LEU A 79 -6.95 5.90 -21.03
C LEU A 79 -8.31 5.79 -21.74
N GLY A 80 -8.94 6.90 -22.12
CA GLY A 80 -10.25 6.93 -22.78
C GLY A 80 -11.39 6.43 -21.89
N LEU A 81 -11.26 6.61 -20.58
CA LEU A 81 -12.24 6.21 -19.56
C LEU A 81 -13.15 7.37 -19.13
N ASP A 82 -13.05 8.51 -19.82
CA ASP A 82 -14.00 9.62 -19.85
C ASP A 82 -15.30 9.12 -20.50
N TRP A 83 -16.40 9.03 -19.74
CA TRP A 83 -17.74 8.67 -20.20
C TRP A 83 -18.80 9.65 -19.68
#